data_AF-A0A845HPQ0-F1
#
_entry.id   AF-A0A845HPQ0-F1
#
_cell.length_a   1.000
_cell.length_b   1.000
_cell.length_c   1.000
_cell.angle_alpha   90.00
_cell.angle_beta   90.00
_cell.angle_gamma   90.00
#
_symmetry.space_group_name_H-M   'P 1'
#
loop_
_entity.id
_entity.type
_entity.pdbx_description
1 polymer ?
#
loop_
_entity_poly.entity_id
_entity_poly.type
_entity_poly.pdbx_seq_one_letter_code
_entity_poly.pdbx_strand_id
1 'polypeptide(L)'
;MAIALALFSVFVERTGPQLVQYGNLCGVTALEPRYQLALKGGFPVAYLFDAPGVSVEGQLSFGEDNLFVGALIADVAMYFATSMLAIFVVSHCWSS
;
A
#
# COMPACT_ATOMS: atom_id res chain seq x y z
N MET A 1 -16.48 8.68 3.40
CA MET A 1 -15.28 9.15 4.14
C MET A 1 -14.22 8.04 4.24
N ALA A 2 -14.51 6.88 4.83
CA ALA A 2 -13.52 5.79 4.96
C ALA A 2 -12.92 5.31 3.61
N ILE A 3 -13.75 5.14 2.58
CA ILE A 3 -13.27 4.74 1.24
C ILE A 3 -12.35 5.80 0.64
N ALA A 4 -12.69 7.09 0.77
CA ALA A 4 -11.84 8.17 0.28
C ALA A 4 -10.51 8.21 1.04
N LEU A 5 -10.52 8.06 2.37
CA LEU A 5 -9.30 7.99 3.18
C LEU A 5 -8.41 6.82 2.77
N ALA A 6 -8.99 5.63 2.59
CA ALA A 6 -8.27 4.48 2.08
C ALA A 6 -7.64 4.82 0.72
N LEU A 7 -8.42 5.24 -0.28
CA LEU A 7 -7.89 5.57 -1.62
C LEU A 7 -6.80 6.64 -1.62
N PHE A 8 -6.93 7.70 -0.81
CA PHE A 8 -5.91 8.74 -0.69
C PHE A 8 -4.69 8.28 0.13
N SER A 9 -4.79 7.23 0.93
CA SER A 9 -3.66 6.69 1.70
C SER A 9 -2.56 6.07 0.82
N VAL A 10 -2.80 5.88 -0.49
CA VAL A 10 -1.76 5.43 -1.44
C VAL A 10 -0.58 6.38 -1.50
N PHE A 11 -0.78 7.68 -1.28
CA PHE A 11 0.31 8.67 -1.22
C PHE A 11 1.26 8.44 -0.04
N VAL A 12 0.90 7.58 0.91
CA VAL A 12 1.82 7.09 1.94
C VAL A 12 2.63 5.93 1.35
N GLU A 13 3.67 6.30 0.60
CA GLU A 13 4.56 5.35 -0.05
C GLU A 13 5.60 4.82 0.94
N ARG A 14 5.87 3.51 0.89
CA ARG A 14 6.85 2.84 1.75
C ARG A 14 7.50 1.67 1.05
N THR A 15 8.79 1.50 1.26
CA THR A 15 9.53 0.32 0.80
C THR A 15 9.21 -0.85 1.73
N GLY A 16 8.59 -1.91 1.21
CA GLY A 16 8.16 -3.04 2.03
C GLY A 16 9.10 -4.24 1.97
N PRO A 17 8.97 -5.23 2.87
CA PRO A 17 9.84 -6.42 2.94
C PRO A 17 9.71 -7.38 1.75
N GLN A 18 8.86 -7.04 0.78
CA GLN A 18 8.56 -7.94 -0.32
C GLN A 18 9.60 -7.74 -1.40
N LEU A 19 10.42 -8.78 -1.60
CA LEU A 19 11.39 -8.84 -2.66
C LEU A 19 10.67 -9.15 -3.96
N VAL A 20 10.90 -8.32 -4.97
CA VAL A 20 10.39 -8.54 -6.31
C VAL A 20 11.58 -8.60 -7.26
N GLN A 21 11.52 -9.54 -8.21
CA GLN A 21 12.57 -9.76 -9.17
C GLN A 21 12.56 -8.61 -10.18
N TYR A 22 13.64 -7.85 -10.22
CA TYR A 22 13.83 -6.72 -11.11
C TYR A 22 15.03 -6.98 -12.02
N GLY A 23 14.74 -7.52 -13.21
CA GLY A 23 15.76 -7.85 -14.21
C GLY A 23 16.56 -9.13 -13.92
N ASN A 24 17.30 -9.58 -14.92
CA ASN A 24 18.12 -10.79 -14.91
C ASN A 24 19.59 -10.54 -15.25
N LEU A 25 19.97 -9.28 -15.50
CA LEU A 25 21.32 -8.89 -15.94
C LEU A 25 22.16 -8.46 -14.75
N CYS A 26 22.40 -9.36 -13.81
CA CYS A 26 23.05 -9.04 -12.54
C CYS A 26 24.19 -10.00 -12.29
N GLY A 27 25.15 -9.56 -11.48
CA GLY A 27 26.36 -10.31 -11.22
C GLY A 27 27.36 -10.30 -12.38
N VAL A 28 28.47 -10.99 -12.18
CA VAL A 28 29.62 -11.02 -13.12
C VAL A 28 29.27 -11.74 -14.43
N THR A 29 28.27 -12.62 -14.40
CA THR A 29 27.82 -13.43 -15.55
C THR A 29 26.57 -12.90 -16.24
N ALA A 30 25.96 -11.81 -15.75
CA ALA A 30 24.74 -11.21 -16.30
C ALA A 30 23.56 -12.19 -16.46
N LEU A 31 23.52 -13.24 -15.64
CA LEU A 31 22.47 -14.26 -15.61
C LEU A 31 21.78 -14.36 -14.26
N GLU A 32 22.26 -13.62 -13.25
CA GLU A 32 21.68 -13.68 -11.91
C GLU A 32 20.45 -12.76 -11.82
N PRO A 33 19.32 -13.22 -11.26
CA PRO A 33 18.16 -12.36 -11.02
C PRO A 33 18.48 -11.29 -9.96
N ARG A 34 18.14 -10.03 -10.24
CA ARG A 34 18.20 -8.95 -9.24
C ARG A 34 16.90 -8.97 -8.45
N TYR A 35 17.00 -8.75 -7.14
CA TYR A 35 15.86 -8.56 -6.28
C TYR A 35 15.93 -7.16 -5.66
N GLN A 36 14.81 -6.47 -5.67
CA GLN A 36 14.65 -5.21 -4.95
C GLN A 36 13.38 -5.25 -4.11
N LEU A 37 13.38 -4.45 -3.06
CA LEU A 37 12.21 -4.26 -2.22
C LEU A 37 11.17 -3.46 -3.01
N ALA A 38 9.95 -3.98 -3.15
CA ALA A 38 8.88 -3.27 -3.84
C ALA A 38 8.40 -2.05 -3.04
N LEU A 39 8.12 -0.98 -3.76
CA LEU A 39 7.37 0.16 -3.24
C LEU A 39 5.92 -0.25 -2.99
N LYS A 40 5.35 0.20 -1.87
CA LYS A 40 3.99 -0.13 -1.45
C LYS A 40 3.23 1.12 -1.05
N GLY A 41 1.96 1.18 -1.43
CA GLY A 41 1.02 2.23 -1.09
C GLY A 41 -0.14 1.71 -0.25
N GLY A 42 -0.70 2.61 0.54
CA GLY A 42 -1.85 2.36 1.40
C GLY A 42 -1.45 2.35 2.87
N PHE A 43 -2.31 2.93 3.70
CA PHE A 43 -2.14 3.01 5.15
C PHE A 43 -3.51 2.89 5.84
N PRO A 44 -3.61 2.18 6.97
CA PRO A 44 -2.57 1.42 7.68
C PRO A 44 -2.09 0.13 6.98
N VAL A 45 -2.90 -0.50 6.14
CA VAL A 45 -2.57 -1.74 5.43
C VAL A 45 -2.17 -1.40 4.00
N ALA A 46 -0.99 -1.87 3.57
CA ALA A 46 -0.57 -1.70 2.19
C ALA A 46 -1.40 -2.61 1.28
N TYR A 47 -1.99 -2.03 0.24
CA TYR A 47 -2.83 -2.75 -0.71
C TYR A 47 -2.44 -2.50 -2.18
N LEU A 48 -1.56 -1.54 -2.46
CA LEU A 48 -1.02 -1.30 -3.79
C LEU A 48 0.51 -1.53 -3.76
N PHE A 49 1.03 -2.30 -4.71
CA PHE A 49 2.41 -2.76 -4.70
C PHE A 49 3.00 -2.59 -6.10
N ASP A 50 4.12 -1.88 -6.18
CA ASP A 50 4.86 -1.63 -7.42
C ASP A 50 5.22 -2.95 -8.11
N ALA A 51 5.07 -2.97 -9.44
CA ALA A 51 5.38 -4.07 -10.32
C ALA A 51 6.64 -3.73 -11.14
N PRO A 52 7.85 -4.16 -10.69
CA PRO A 52 9.10 -3.78 -11.33
C PRO A 52 9.17 -4.29 -12.77
N GLY A 53 9.51 -3.40 -13.71
CA GLY A 53 9.58 -3.71 -15.14
C GLY A 53 8.25 -3.60 -15.89
N VAL A 54 7.16 -3.25 -15.20
CA VAL A 54 5.86 -2.90 -15.82
C VAL A 54 5.53 -1.43 -15.57
N SER A 55 5.68 -0.94 -14.34
CA SER A 55 5.48 0.49 -14.01
C SER A 55 6.81 1.25 -13.93
N VAL A 56 6.71 2.60 -13.91
CA VAL A 56 7.85 3.49 -13.65
C VAL A 56 8.38 3.21 -12.26
N GLU A 57 9.62 2.73 -12.19
CA GLU A 57 10.24 2.35 -10.93
C GLU A 57 10.18 3.47 -9.90
N GLY A 58 9.70 3.13 -8.71
CA GLY A 58 9.62 4.06 -7.60
C GLY A 58 8.44 5.02 -7.64
N GLN A 59 7.42 4.75 -8.47
CA GLN A 59 6.16 5.47 -8.45
C GLN A 59 4.97 4.52 -8.40
N LEU A 60 4.00 4.77 -7.52
CA LEU A 60 2.78 3.97 -7.45
C LEU A 60 1.73 4.47 -8.45
N SER A 61 1.22 3.58 -9.29
CA SER A 61 0.22 3.86 -10.31
C SER A 61 -0.94 2.88 -10.26
N PHE A 62 -2.16 3.42 -10.13
CA PHE A 62 -3.37 2.61 -10.21
C PHE A 62 -3.54 2.06 -11.63
N GLY A 63 -3.35 0.75 -11.81
CA GLY A 63 -3.59 0.02 -13.06
C GLY A 63 -2.37 -0.70 -13.61
N GLU A 64 -1.17 -0.18 -13.36
CA GLU A 64 0.10 -0.85 -13.67
C GLU A 64 0.57 -1.72 -12.50
N ASP A 65 0.26 -1.27 -11.28
CA ASP A 65 0.69 -1.93 -10.05
C ASP A 65 -0.28 -3.01 -9.56
N ASN A 66 0.26 -3.91 -8.74
CA ASN A 66 -0.49 -4.99 -8.15
C ASN A 66 -1.41 -4.49 -7.03
N LEU A 67 -2.72 -4.49 -7.30
CA LEU A 67 -3.76 -4.16 -6.34
C LEU A 67 -4.27 -5.41 -5.62
N PHE A 68 -4.03 -5.47 -4.31
CA PHE A 68 -4.53 -6.53 -3.44
C PHE A 68 -5.88 -6.13 -2.84
N VAL A 69 -6.97 -6.54 -3.50
CA VAL A 69 -8.36 -6.20 -3.13
C VAL A 69 -8.66 -6.54 -1.66
N GLY A 70 -8.20 -7.69 -1.17
CA GLY A 70 -8.41 -8.08 0.23
C GLY A 70 -7.77 -7.13 1.24
N ALA A 71 -6.57 -6.62 0.92
CA ALA A 71 -5.88 -5.63 1.76
C ALA A 71 -6.59 -4.27 1.71
N LEU A 72 -7.10 -3.86 0.54
CA LEU A 72 -7.90 -2.64 0.39
C LEU A 72 -9.18 -2.71 1.24
N ILE A 73 -9.89 -3.84 1.23
CA ILE A 73 -11.09 -4.03 2.05
C ILE A 73 -10.75 -3.94 3.54
N ALA A 74 -9.66 -4.56 3.97
CA ALA A 74 -9.21 -4.48 5.36
C ALA A 74 -8.87 -3.05 5.78
N ASP A 75 -8.21 -2.29 4.90
CA ASP A 75 -7.85 -0.90 5.13
C ASP A 75 -9.09 0.01 5.28
N VAL A 76 -10.06 -0.14 4.38
CA VAL A 76 -11.36 0.54 4.47
C VAL A 76 -12.08 0.19 5.76
N ALA A 77 -12.07 -1.08 6.17
CA ALA A 77 -12.68 -1.52 7.42
C ALA A 77 -12.01 -0.89 8.65
N MET A 78 -10.69 -0.73 8.64
CA MET A 78 -9.95 -0.07 9.71
C MET A 78 -10.29 1.42 9.81
N TYR A 79 -10.35 2.13 8.69
CA TYR A 79 -10.79 3.53 8.68
C TYR A 79 -12.25 3.68 9.17
N PHE A 80 -13.12 2.77 8.77
CA PHE A 80 -14.50 2.77 9.25
C PHE A 80 -14.57 2.56 10.77
N ALA A 81 -13.93 1.51 11.29
CA ALA A 81 -13.93 1.20 12.72
C ALA A 81 -13.32 2.34 13.57
N THR A 82 -12.20 2.91 13.14
CA THR A 82 -11.54 4.02 13.84
C THR A 82 -12.40 5.28 13.84
N SER A 83 -13.08 5.58 12.72
CA SER A 83 -14.00 6.73 12.65
C SER A 83 -15.21 6.55 13.58
N MET A 84 -15.79 5.35 13.65
CA MET A 84 -16.90 5.04 14.56
C MET A 84 -16.46 5.16 16.03
N LEU A 85 -15.28 4.64 16.37
CA LEU A 85 -14.72 4.76 17.72
C LEU A 85 -14.49 6.22 18.10
N ALA A 86 -13.91 7.03 17.19
CA ALA A 86 -13.68 8.45 17.43
C ALA A 86 -15.00 9.21 17.68
N ILE A 87 -16.03 8.96 16.87
CA ILE A 87 -17.36 9.56 17.04
C ILE A 87 -17.95 9.16 18.40
N PHE A 88 -17.87 7.87 18.75
CA PHE A 88 -18.37 7.37 20.02
C PHE A 88 -17.70 8.06 21.21
N VAL A 89 -16.37 8.13 21.23
CA VAL A 89 -15.60 8.81 22.29
C VAL A 89 -15.96 10.28 22.39
N VAL A 90 -15.98 11.01 21.27
CA VAL A 90 -16.31 12.44 21.25
C VAL A 90 -17.73 12.67 21.75
N SER A 91 -18.70 11.85 21.34
CA SER A 91 -20.10 11.97 21.77
C SER A 91 -20.26 11.78 23.28
N HIS A 92 -19.51 10.84 23.88
CA HIS A 92 -19.52 10.61 25.32
C HIS A 92 -18.81 11.72 26.11
N CYS A 93 -17.71 12.26 25.60
CA CYS A 93 -17.00 13.39 26.23
C CYS A 93 -17.82 14.69 26.21
N TRP A 94 -18.68 14.90 25.20
CA TRP A 94 -19.54 16.07 25.13
C TRP A 94 -20.85 15.93 25.94
N SER A 95 -21.21 14.71 26.30
CA SER A 95 -22.41 14.44 27.11
C SER A 95 -22.14 14.42 28.63
N SER A 96 -20.87 14.55 29.06
CA SER A 96 -20.46 14.65 30.48
C SER A 96 -20.07 16.08 30.84
#